data_AF-A0A8T6N663-F1
#
_entry.id   AF-A0A8T6N663-F1
#
_cell.length_a   1.000
_cell.length_b   1.000
_cell.length_c   1.000
_cell.angle_alpha   90.00
_cell.angle_beta   90.00
_cell.angle_gamma   90.00
#
_symmetry.space_group_name_H-M   'P 1'
#
loop_
_entity.id
_entity.type
_entity.pdbx_description
1 polymer ?
#
loop_
_entity_poly.entity_id
_entity_poly.type
_entity_poly.pdbx_seq_one_letter_code
_entity_poly.pdbx_strand_id
1 'polypeptide(L)'
;MHKPGWTESSLSEYYDSSNPINLGWLGKPSRHQFRWRTLSGPWVTAKKRIRSKEQLVKEFQGSMPTDVYVSTSSWLNPVNLPRLRDNNRPPPILLDHLVVFDIDMRPFCERKLEAARLETLKLKNWLIDNTQLEIQNVTFSGSKGFHLVAKDPNRDIFAEPDPKLREEKVREQRKKLLQRALSAGHPVDPTVTADTRRIIRLPGTIHGSTGWICSIIEPDWLEKPVKEWMGNIPRHKLAINMPKKPPFSLAKFSFSRKSAKQTDSTLESEEFLSVEVSTHVQGTKDRSALITYLPLKWGGPKRAISQAQKHFEELELGPVAYLEDGRSVLAIIPRAIPRDYLISKLTKVGLTRFTNDLRRYEHAWVRVSGRMAGDSWESELE
;
A
#
# COMPACT_ATOMS: atom_id res chain seq x y z
N MET A 1 -9.23 10.95 12.02
CA MET A 1 -8.02 11.81 12.04
C MET A 1 -7.99 12.61 10.77
N HIS A 2 -7.99 13.94 10.87
CA HIS A 2 -7.74 14.79 9.71
C HIS A 2 -6.33 14.53 9.20
N LYS A 3 -6.18 14.32 7.89
CA LYS A 3 -4.87 14.26 7.25
C LYS A 3 -4.27 15.68 7.21
N PRO A 4 -2.94 15.82 7.21
CA PRO A 4 -2.32 17.11 6.96
C PRO A 4 -2.80 17.71 5.62
N GLY A 5 -3.10 19.02 5.62
CA GLY A 5 -3.52 19.77 4.43
C GLY A 5 -2.33 20.13 3.56
N TRP A 6 -1.73 19.16 2.90
CA TRP A 6 -0.54 19.38 2.08
C TRP A 6 -0.80 20.27 0.86
N THR A 7 0.13 21.18 0.60
CA THR A 7 0.26 21.94 -0.64
C THR A 7 1.63 21.70 -1.27
N GLU A 8 1.76 21.92 -2.58
CA GLU A 8 3.06 21.83 -3.28
C GLU A 8 4.12 22.69 -2.58
N SER A 9 3.77 23.94 -2.23
CA SER A 9 4.66 24.86 -1.52
C SER A 9 5.10 24.33 -0.16
N SER A 10 4.18 23.77 0.64
CA SER A 10 4.52 23.22 1.96
C SER A 10 5.48 22.01 1.88
N LEU A 11 5.33 21.19 0.85
CA LEU A 11 6.24 20.07 0.61
C LEU A 11 7.59 20.57 0.08
N SER A 12 7.59 21.53 -0.85
CA SER A 12 8.80 22.14 -1.42
C SER A 12 9.67 22.75 -0.32
N GLU A 13 9.08 23.57 0.55
CA GLU A 13 9.76 24.18 1.69
C GLU A 13 10.51 23.15 2.54
N TYR A 14 9.87 22.00 2.82
CA TYR A 14 10.51 20.93 3.55
C TYR A 14 11.66 20.28 2.78
N TYR A 15 11.46 19.87 1.52
CA TYR A 15 12.48 19.14 0.78
C TYR A 15 13.65 20.00 0.28
N ASP A 16 13.42 21.29 0.06
CA ASP A 16 14.43 22.27 -0.35
C ASP A 16 15.27 22.78 0.83
N SER A 17 14.79 22.62 2.07
CA SER A 17 15.55 22.96 3.28
C SER A 17 16.78 22.05 3.50
N SER A 18 17.56 22.32 4.55
CA SER A 18 18.63 21.45 5.09
C SER A 18 18.10 20.14 5.71
N ASN A 19 17.06 19.57 5.09
CA ASN A 19 16.35 18.37 5.48
C ASN A 19 17.25 17.12 5.58
N PRO A 20 16.99 16.15 6.49
CA PRO A 20 17.93 15.10 6.85
C PRO A 20 17.84 13.87 5.93
N ILE A 21 17.47 14.03 4.64
CA ILE A 21 17.56 12.91 3.70
C ILE A 21 19.03 12.51 3.56
N ASN A 22 19.38 11.41 4.20
CA ASN A 22 20.70 10.81 4.13
C ASN A 22 20.59 9.50 3.35
N LEU A 23 21.28 9.43 2.20
CA LEU A 23 21.34 8.23 1.36
C LEU A 23 22.53 7.33 1.69
N GLY A 24 23.44 7.75 2.58
CA GLY A 24 24.70 7.06 2.88
C GLY A 24 24.51 5.63 3.39
N TRP A 25 23.42 5.35 4.09
CA TRP A 25 23.10 4.00 4.56
C TRP A 25 22.88 2.99 3.41
N LEU A 26 22.51 3.44 2.21
CA LEU A 26 22.40 2.56 1.04
C LEU A 26 23.76 2.12 0.48
N GLY A 27 24.86 2.77 0.88
CA GLY A 27 26.21 2.57 0.32
C GLY A 27 26.34 3.09 -1.12
N LYS A 28 25.55 2.57 -2.07
CA LYS A 28 25.49 3.01 -3.47
C LYS A 28 24.06 3.38 -3.90
N PRO A 29 23.57 4.58 -3.56
CA PRO A 29 22.20 5.02 -3.88
C PRO A 29 21.85 4.88 -5.37
N SER A 30 22.82 5.07 -6.26
CA SER A 30 22.62 4.98 -7.72
C SER A 30 22.23 3.60 -8.25
N ARG A 31 22.25 2.58 -7.40
CA ARG A 31 21.80 1.22 -7.72
C ARG A 31 20.40 0.92 -7.19
N HIS A 32 19.75 1.86 -6.50
CA HIS A 32 18.40 1.68 -5.97
C HIS A 32 17.38 2.44 -6.83
N GLN A 33 16.16 1.92 -6.88
CA GLN A 33 15.03 2.58 -7.50
C GLN A 33 14.37 3.49 -6.47
N PHE A 34 14.07 4.73 -6.86
CA PHE A 34 13.33 5.69 -6.05
C PHE A 34 11.94 5.90 -6.64
N ARG A 35 10.93 5.93 -5.77
CA ARG A 35 9.52 6.13 -6.13
C ARG A 35 8.85 7.04 -5.12
N TRP A 36 7.87 7.80 -5.55
CA TRP A 36 7.11 8.65 -4.65
C TRP A 36 5.65 8.78 -5.05
N ARG A 37 4.82 9.19 -4.08
CA ARG A 37 3.42 9.56 -4.30
C ARG A 37 3.29 11.07 -4.33
N THR A 38 2.59 11.60 -5.32
CA THR A 38 2.31 13.04 -5.43
C THR A 38 1.02 13.42 -4.71
N LEU A 39 0.75 14.72 -4.59
CA LEU A 39 -0.52 15.24 -4.08
C LEU A 39 -1.73 14.81 -4.93
N SER A 40 -1.55 14.72 -6.24
CA SER A 40 -2.58 14.28 -7.19
C SER A 40 -2.90 12.78 -7.12
N GLY A 41 -2.13 12.00 -6.35
CA GLY A 41 -2.32 10.56 -6.15
C GLY A 41 -1.56 9.58 -7.06
N PRO A 42 -1.02 9.92 -8.25
CA PRO A 42 -0.22 8.96 -9.02
C PRO A 42 1.13 8.67 -8.35
N TRP A 43 1.63 7.47 -8.62
CA TRP A 43 3.01 7.09 -8.32
C TRP A 43 3.94 7.60 -9.42
N VAL A 44 5.06 8.18 -9.01
CA VAL A 44 6.18 8.53 -9.89
C VAL A 44 7.36 7.64 -9.55
N THR A 45 8.10 7.23 -10.58
CA THR A 45 9.36 6.50 -10.47
C THR A 45 10.46 7.39 -11.04
N ALA A 46 11.59 7.48 -10.34
CA ALA A 46 12.74 8.25 -10.81
C ALA A 46 13.15 7.80 -12.22
N LYS A 47 13.34 8.76 -13.13
CA LYS A 47 13.72 8.49 -14.53
C LYS A 47 15.23 8.37 -14.71
N LYS A 48 16.00 8.63 -13.65
CA LYS A 48 17.46 8.64 -13.63
C LYS A 48 17.98 7.97 -12.37
N ARG A 49 19.26 7.58 -12.39
CA ARG A 49 19.96 7.07 -11.20
C ARG A 49 20.25 8.22 -10.25
N ILE A 50 19.88 8.06 -8.99
CA ILE A 50 20.04 9.06 -7.94
C ILE A 50 21.28 8.73 -7.13
N ARG A 51 22.25 9.66 -7.08
CA ARG A 51 23.48 9.50 -6.28
C ARG A 51 23.46 10.27 -4.97
N SER A 52 22.71 11.36 -4.92
CA SER A 52 22.69 12.28 -3.80
C SER A 52 21.29 12.80 -3.51
N LYS A 53 21.12 13.45 -2.35
CA LYS A 53 19.87 14.11 -1.96
C LYS A 53 19.48 15.18 -2.98
N GLU A 54 20.42 15.99 -3.43
CA GLU A 54 20.19 17.12 -4.32
C GLU A 54 19.62 16.64 -5.66
N GLN A 55 20.12 15.52 -6.18
CA GLN A 55 19.57 14.88 -7.37
C GLN A 55 18.15 14.36 -7.15
N LEU A 56 17.87 13.78 -5.99
CA LEU A 56 16.54 13.28 -5.65
C LEU A 56 15.53 14.42 -5.55
N VAL A 57 15.87 15.48 -4.81
CA VAL A 57 15.01 16.66 -4.62
C VAL A 57 14.74 17.37 -5.94
N LYS A 58 15.75 17.46 -6.83
CA LYS A 58 15.55 18.00 -8.18
C LYS A 58 14.52 17.22 -9.00
N GLU A 59 14.43 15.89 -8.84
CA GLU A 59 13.44 15.06 -9.54
C GLU A 59 12.02 15.22 -8.97
N PHE A 60 11.86 15.79 -7.77
CA PHE A 60 10.54 16.08 -7.20
C PHE A 60 9.85 17.29 -7.85
N GLN A 61 10.61 18.17 -8.50
CA GLN A 61 10.09 19.41 -9.10
C GLN A 61 8.91 19.12 -10.06
N GLY A 62 7.80 19.83 -9.84
CA GLY A 62 6.54 19.61 -10.56
C GLY A 62 5.73 18.39 -10.13
N SER A 63 6.17 17.67 -9.10
CA SER A 63 5.51 16.47 -8.56
C SER A 63 5.86 16.23 -7.09
N MET A 64 5.68 17.23 -6.23
CA MET A 64 6.21 17.15 -4.86
C MET A 64 5.63 15.95 -4.08
N PRO A 65 6.48 15.21 -3.34
CA PRO A 65 6.08 13.94 -2.77
C PRO A 65 5.45 14.08 -1.39
N THR A 66 4.32 13.40 -1.21
CA THR A 66 3.73 13.16 0.12
C THR A 66 4.35 11.96 0.83
N ASP A 67 4.87 11.01 0.05
CA ASP A 67 5.56 9.81 0.53
C ASP A 67 6.67 9.45 -0.46
N VAL A 68 7.89 9.20 0.03
CA VAL A 68 9.05 8.79 -0.78
C VAL A 68 9.55 7.41 -0.35
N TYR A 69 9.93 6.60 -1.32
CA TYR A 69 10.34 5.22 -1.13
C TYR A 69 11.59 4.89 -1.95
N VAL A 70 12.34 3.90 -1.45
CA VAL A 70 13.53 3.34 -2.08
C VAL A 70 13.44 1.81 -2.12
N SER A 71 13.96 1.18 -3.17
CA SER A 71 13.98 -0.28 -3.27
C SER A 71 14.90 -0.92 -2.24
N THR A 72 14.49 -2.06 -1.68
CA THR A 72 15.34 -2.90 -0.81
C THR A 72 16.45 -3.57 -1.59
N SER A 73 16.22 -3.84 -2.88
CA SER A 73 17.21 -4.38 -3.81
C SER A 73 18.06 -3.32 -4.47
N SER A 74 19.32 -3.69 -4.69
CA SER A 74 20.31 -2.99 -5.50
C SER A 74 20.40 -3.65 -6.88
N TRP A 75 20.32 -2.87 -7.94
CA TRP A 75 20.29 -3.34 -9.33
C TRP A 75 21.44 -2.75 -10.13
N LEU A 76 21.89 -3.49 -11.15
CA LEU A 76 22.87 -2.94 -12.10
C LEU A 76 22.29 -1.72 -12.84
N ASN A 77 21.01 -1.80 -13.19
CA ASN A 77 20.25 -0.67 -13.72
C ASN A 77 18.90 -0.55 -13.00
N PRO A 78 18.76 0.35 -12.01
CA PRO A 78 17.52 0.49 -11.25
C PRO A 78 16.42 1.31 -11.96
N VAL A 79 16.78 1.97 -13.07
CA VAL A 79 15.84 2.78 -13.86
C VAL A 79 15.08 1.86 -14.82
N ASN A 80 13.76 2.04 -14.90
CA ASN A 80 12.88 1.27 -15.79
C ASN A 80 12.94 -0.24 -15.60
N LEU A 81 13.05 -0.73 -14.36
CA LEU A 81 13.02 -2.17 -14.08
C LEU A 81 11.80 -2.86 -14.74
N PRO A 82 11.99 -4.06 -15.32
CA PRO A 82 10.88 -4.83 -15.85
C PRO A 82 9.90 -5.25 -14.77
N ARG A 83 8.62 -5.36 -15.15
CA ARG A 83 7.61 -5.97 -14.27
C ARG A 83 7.95 -7.46 -14.11
N LEU A 84 7.48 -8.10 -13.04
CA LEU A 84 7.76 -9.52 -12.79
C LEU A 84 7.30 -10.43 -13.94
N ARG A 85 6.21 -10.07 -14.62
CA ARG A 85 5.63 -10.82 -15.75
C ARG A 85 6.08 -10.31 -17.13
N ASP A 86 7.03 -9.37 -17.17
CA ASP A 86 7.52 -8.82 -18.42
C ASP A 86 8.57 -9.76 -19.02
N ASN A 87 8.15 -10.53 -20.02
CA ASN A 87 9.01 -11.48 -20.74
C ASN A 87 9.67 -10.88 -21.98
N ASN A 88 9.33 -9.62 -22.33
CA ASN A 88 9.81 -8.98 -23.55
C ASN A 88 11.14 -8.24 -23.33
N ARG A 89 11.54 -8.06 -22.07
CA ARG A 89 12.78 -7.37 -21.70
C ARG A 89 13.73 -8.32 -20.98
N PRO A 90 15.05 -8.11 -21.12
CA PRO A 90 16.02 -8.92 -20.39
C PRO A 90 15.79 -8.80 -18.88
N PRO A 91 16.01 -9.90 -18.12
CA PRO A 91 15.85 -9.89 -16.69
C PRO A 91 16.83 -8.89 -16.04
N PRO A 92 16.40 -8.18 -14.98
CA PRO A 92 17.25 -7.20 -14.35
C PRO A 92 18.34 -7.91 -13.54
N ILE A 93 19.55 -7.35 -13.54
CA ILE A 93 20.68 -7.91 -12.80
C ILE A 93 20.60 -7.41 -11.35
N LEU A 94 20.15 -8.30 -10.46
CA LEU A 94 20.17 -8.09 -9.00
C LEU A 94 21.63 -8.14 -8.52
N LEU A 95 22.06 -7.07 -7.84
CA LEU A 95 23.39 -6.94 -7.26
C LEU A 95 23.40 -7.14 -5.75
N ASP A 96 22.30 -6.82 -5.07
CA ASP A 96 22.18 -6.95 -3.62
C ASP A 96 20.72 -6.91 -3.20
N HIS A 97 20.40 -7.40 -2.00
CA HIS A 97 19.07 -7.30 -1.41
C HIS A 97 19.17 -7.10 0.11
N LEU A 98 18.82 -5.89 0.55
CA LEU A 98 18.67 -5.58 1.97
C LEU A 98 17.60 -6.48 2.59
N VAL A 99 17.90 -7.04 3.75
CA VAL A 99 16.91 -7.81 4.52
C VAL A 99 16.11 -6.82 5.34
N VAL A 100 14.81 -6.71 5.04
CA VAL A 100 13.91 -5.81 5.77
C VAL A 100 12.80 -6.59 6.44
N PHE A 101 12.58 -6.28 7.71
CA PHE A 101 11.39 -6.69 8.45
C PHE A 101 10.57 -5.44 8.77
N ASP A 102 9.27 -5.49 8.48
CA ASP A 102 8.33 -4.41 8.78
C ASP A 102 7.44 -4.84 9.94
N ILE A 103 7.42 -4.03 11.01
CA ILE A 103 6.74 -4.33 12.26
C ILE A 103 5.79 -3.17 12.54
N ASP A 104 4.50 -3.42 12.34
CA ASP A 104 3.48 -2.38 12.27
C ASP A 104 2.33 -2.69 13.23
N MET A 105 2.09 -1.81 14.21
CA MET A 105 1.01 -1.99 15.19
C MET A 105 -0.06 -0.92 15.02
N ARG A 106 -1.27 -1.35 14.69
CA ARG A 106 -2.39 -0.44 14.43
C ARG A 106 -3.23 -0.19 15.70
N PRO A 107 -3.88 0.98 15.82
CA PRO A 107 -3.76 2.18 14.97
C PRO A 107 -2.56 3.06 15.35
N PHE A 108 -2.37 4.19 14.66
CA PHE A 108 -1.36 5.20 14.99
C PHE A 108 -1.63 5.83 16.38
N CYS A 109 -0.86 5.42 17.39
CA CYS A 109 -0.84 6.00 18.73
C CYS A 109 0.40 5.52 19.50
N GLU A 110 0.81 6.26 20.51
CA GLU A 110 1.99 5.99 21.34
C GLU A 110 1.98 4.57 21.94
N ARG A 111 0.85 4.12 22.53
CA ARG A 111 0.73 2.77 23.09
C ARG A 111 0.97 1.65 22.08
N LYS A 112 0.55 1.83 20.82
CA LYS A 112 0.74 0.83 19.77
C LYS A 112 2.14 0.89 19.18
N LEU A 113 2.69 2.10 19.05
CA LEU A 113 4.08 2.27 18.66
C LEU A 113 5.04 1.67 19.71
N GLU A 114 4.72 1.78 21.00
CA GLU A 114 5.48 1.12 22.08
C GLU A 114 5.44 -0.41 21.96
N ALA A 115 4.27 -0.98 21.64
CA ALA A 115 4.18 -2.41 21.33
C ALA A 115 5.03 -2.79 20.10
N ALA A 116 5.01 -1.98 19.04
CA ALA A 116 5.85 -2.20 17.87
C ALA A 116 7.34 -2.11 18.20
N ARG A 117 7.75 -1.17 19.07
CA ARG A 117 9.12 -1.02 19.56
C ARG A 117 9.60 -2.27 20.28
N LEU A 118 8.81 -2.76 21.23
CA LEU A 118 9.13 -3.99 21.98
C LEU A 118 9.30 -5.20 21.07
N GLU A 119 8.40 -5.38 20.10
CA GLU A 119 8.49 -6.49 19.14
C GLU A 119 9.69 -6.33 18.19
N THR A 120 10.02 -5.09 17.81
CA THR A 120 11.21 -4.79 17.00
C THR A 120 12.50 -5.08 17.78
N LEU A 121 12.56 -4.76 19.08
CA LEU A 121 13.69 -5.08 19.96
C LEU A 121 13.87 -6.59 20.11
N LYS A 122 12.79 -7.33 20.38
CA LYS A 122 12.81 -8.79 20.46
C LYS A 122 13.31 -9.41 19.16
N LEU A 123 12.81 -8.94 18.01
CA LEU A 123 13.25 -9.41 16.70
C LEU A 123 14.74 -9.10 16.47
N LYS A 124 15.20 -7.88 16.79
CA LYS A 124 16.62 -7.51 16.67
C LYS A 124 17.51 -8.47 17.45
N ASN A 125 17.20 -8.75 18.71
CA ASN A 125 17.98 -9.66 19.54
C ASN A 125 17.94 -11.08 19.00
N TRP A 126 16.75 -11.57 18.61
CA TRP A 126 16.63 -12.88 17.99
C TRP A 126 17.46 -13.00 16.71
N LEU A 127 17.48 -11.97 15.85
CA LEU A 127 18.31 -11.98 14.64
C LEU A 127 19.80 -12.03 14.96
N ILE A 128 20.26 -11.30 15.98
CA ILE A 128 21.66 -11.32 16.43
C ILE A 128 22.04 -12.73 16.94
N ASP A 129 21.16 -13.35 17.72
CA ASP A 129 21.45 -14.64 18.35
C ASP A 129 21.32 -15.84 17.39
N ASN A 130 20.52 -15.71 16.32
CA ASN A 130 20.11 -16.84 15.48
C ASN A 130 20.54 -16.73 14.01
N THR A 131 21.15 -15.61 13.61
CA THR A 131 21.55 -15.37 12.22
C THR A 131 22.90 -14.66 12.15
N GLN A 132 23.52 -14.68 10.97
CA GLN A 132 24.74 -13.93 10.68
C GLN A 132 24.42 -12.56 10.06
N LEU A 133 23.18 -12.07 10.19
CA LEU A 133 22.79 -10.79 9.60
C LEU A 133 23.38 -9.62 10.39
N GLU A 134 23.90 -8.65 9.66
CA GLU A 134 24.40 -7.41 10.23
C GLU A 134 23.28 -6.38 10.28
N ILE A 135 22.80 -6.07 11.49
CA ILE A 135 21.75 -5.05 11.67
C ILE A 135 22.32 -3.68 11.29
N GLN A 136 21.75 -3.07 10.26
CA GLN A 136 22.24 -1.79 9.75
C GLN A 136 21.58 -0.61 10.48
N ASN A 137 20.25 -0.63 10.58
CA ASN A 137 19.51 0.39 11.29
C ASN A 137 18.09 -0.08 11.62
N VAL A 138 17.46 0.63 12.55
CA VAL A 138 16.01 0.57 12.78
C VAL A 138 15.45 1.94 12.41
N THR A 139 14.39 1.94 11.62
CA THR A 139 13.77 3.15 11.08
C THR A 139 12.33 3.24 11.55
N PHE A 140 11.98 4.31 12.27
CA PHE A 140 10.59 4.69 12.49
C PHE A 140 9.94 5.08 11.15
N SER A 141 8.84 4.41 10.78
CA SER A 141 8.20 4.59 9.46
C SER A 141 7.47 5.94 9.29
N GLY A 142 7.45 6.79 10.31
CA GLY A 142 6.64 8.01 10.36
C GLY A 142 5.17 7.75 10.75
N SER A 143 4.80 6.50 11.05
CA SER A 143 3.45 6.19 11.52
C SER A 143 3.42 5.06 12.55
N LYS A 144 3.16 3.82 12.15
CA LYS A 144 2.61 2.78 13.05
C LYS A 144 3.66 1.80 13.57
N GLY A 145 4.91 1.97 13.15
CA GLY A 145 5.86 0.90 13.28
C GLY A 145 7.26 1.24 12.80
N PHE A 146 8.04 0.19 12.63
CA PHE A 146 9.46 0.26 12.36
C PHE A 146 9.84 -0.66 11.20
N HIS A 147 10.80 -0.21 10.41
CA HIS A 147 11.56 -1.09 9.53
C HIS A 147 12.87 -1.45 10.22
N LEU A 148 13.13 -2.74 10.43
CA LEU A 148 14.44 -3.24 10.82
C LEU A 148 15.17 -3.64 9.53
N VAL A 149 16.25 -2.94 9.23
CA VAL A 149 17.06 -3.13 8.01
C VAL A 149 18.37 -3.79 8.38
N ALA A 150 18.68 -4.90 7.73
CA ALA A 150 19.91 -5.66 7.92
C ALA A 150 20.57 -6.02 6.58
N LYS A 151 21.86 -6.34 6.64
CA LYS A 151 22.65 -6.86 5.54
C LYS A 151 22.97 -8.33 5.76
N ASP A 152 23.01 -9.06 4.66
CA ASP A 152 23.47 -10.43 4.64
C ASP A 152 24.93 -10.43 4.17
N PRO A 153 25.91 -10.71 5.04
CA PRO A 153 27.31 -10.76 4.64
C PRO A 153 27.60 -11.96 3.74
N ASN A 154 26.77 -13.00 3.73
CA ASN A 154 26.90 -14.08 2.77
C ASN A 154 26.49 -13.59 1.38
N ARG A 155 27.45 -13.65 0.45
CA ARG A 155 27.30 -13.20 -0.93
C ARG A 155 27.16 -14.33 -1.95
N ASP A 156 27.21 -15.59 -1.53
CA ASP A 156 27.33 -16.77 -2.39
C ASP A 156 26.16 -16.86 -3.39
N ILE A 157 24.94 -16.58 -2.92
CA ILE A 157 23.74 -16.56 -3.76
C ILE A 157 23.81 -15.55 -4.91
N PHE A 158 24.59 -14.47 -4.78
CA PHE A 158 24.77 -13.46 -5.83
C PHE A 158 25.82 -13.86 -6.87
N ALA A 159 26.56 -14.95 -6.66
CA ALA A 159 27.49 -15.50 -7.65
C ALA A 159 26.78 -16.25 -8.79
N GLU A 160 25.50 -16.62 -8.61
CA GLU A 160 24.68 -17.27 -9.65
C GLU A 160 24.67 -16.43 -10.94
N PRO A 161 25.23 -16.89 -12.07
CA PRO A 161 25.35 -16.08 -13.28
C PRO A 161 24.01 -15.75 -13.94
N ASP A 162 23.00 -16.63 -13.88
CA ASP A 162 21.70 -16.36 -14.48
C ASP A 162 20.88 -15.36 -13.63
N PRO A 163 20.47 -14.20 -14.17
CA PRO A 163 19.78 -13.18 -13.37
C PRO A 163 18.42 -13.61 -12.82
N LYS A 164 17.66 -14.46 -13.53
CA LYS A 164 16.35 -14.93 -13.07
C LYS A 164 16.53 -15.92 -11.92
N LEU A 165 17.41 -16.90 -12.13
CA LEU A 165 17.72 -17.91 -11.11
C LEU A 165 18.35 -17.27 -9.87
N ARG A 166 19.18 -16.24 -10.05
CA ARG A 166 19.72 -15.44 -8.93
C ARG A 166 18.61 -14.80 -8.11
N GLU A 167 17.70 -14.07 -8.75
CA GLU A 167 16.58 -13.41 -8.05
C GLU A 167 15.67 -14.42 -7.35
N GLU A 168 15.43 -15.59 -7.95
CA GLU A 168 14.67 -16.69 -7.36
C GLU A 168 15.36 -17.28 -6.13
N LYS A 169 16.65 -17.61 -6.22
CA LYS A 169 17.45 -18.12 -5.08
C LYS A 169 17.46 -17.13 -3.91
N VAL A 170 17.63 -15.83 -4.19
CA VAL A 170 17.54 -14.78 -3.16
C VAL A 170 16.16 -14.79 -2.51
N ARG A 171 15.08 -14.81 -3.31
CA ARG A 171 13.70 -14.84 -2.81
C ARG A 171 13.46 -16.05 -1.91
N GLU A 172 13.91 -17.23 -2.31
CA GLU A 172 13.76 -18.47 -1.53
C GLU A 172 14.52 -18.42 -0.20
N GLN A 173 15.77 -17.96 -0.22
CA GLN A 173 16.57 -17.79 0.99
C GLN A 173 15.88 -16.82 1.98
N ARG A 174 15.38 -15.69 1.48
CA ARG A 174 14.65 -14.70 2.28
C ARG A 174 13.31 -15.23 2.78
N LYS A 175 12.61 -16.07 2.01
CA LYS A 175 11.40 -16.76 2.44
C LYS A 175 11.69 -17.72 3.60
N LYS A 176 12.77 -18.51 3.53
CA LYS A 176 13.20 -19.39 4.64
C LYS A 176 13.51 -18.60 5.90
N LEU A 177 14.24 -17.49 5.78
CA LEU A 177 14.52 -16.59 6.89
C LEU A 177 13.24 -16.00 7.51
N LEU A 178 12.31 -15.51 6.68
CA LEU A 178 11.02 -14.99 7.11
C LEU A 178 10.22 -16.05 7.88
N GLN A 179 10.18 -17.29 7.39
CA GLN A 179 9.50 -18.39 8.09
C GLN A 179 10.11 -18.66 9.47
N ARG A 180 11.44 -18.63 9.60
CA ARG A 180 12.10 -18.78 10.90
C ARG A 180 11.68 -17.67 11.89
N ALA A 181 11.64 -16.42 11.43
CA ALA A 181 11.21 -15.30 12.27
C ALA A 181 9.73 -15.40 12.69
N LEU A 182 8.84 -15.80 11.76
CA LEU A 182 7.43 -16.03 12.05
C LEU A 182 7.22 -17.20 13.03
N SER A 183 7.92 -18.32 12.83
CA SER A 183 7.87 -19.47 13.74
C SER A 183 8.42 -19.17 15.14
N ALA A 184 9.33 -18.20 15.25
CA ALA A 184 9.81 -17.67 16.53
C ALA A 184 8.81 -16.70 17.20
N GLY A 185 7.64 -16.44 16.57
CA GLY A 185 6.56 -15.63 17.13
C GLY A 185 6.68 -14.13 16.84
N HIS A 186 7.55 -13.70 15.93
CA HIS A 186 7.71 -12.28 15.63
C HIS A 186 6.61 -11.76 14.67
N PRO A 187 5.94 -10.64 14.97
CA PRO A 187 4.82 -10.12 14.18
C PRO A 187 5.30 -9.25 13.00
N VAL A 188 6.00 -9.86 12.06
CA VAL A 188 6.53 -9.21 10.85
C VAL A 188 5.55 -9.30 9.68
N ASP A 189 5.48 -8.28 8.81
CA ASP A 189 4.68 -8.35 7.57
C ASP A 189 5.28 -9.40 6.60
N PRO A 190 4.56 -10.49 6.30
CA PRO A 190 5.07 -11.57 5.47
C PRO A 190 5.28 -11.19 4.00
N THR A 191 4.76 -10.03 3.58
CA THR A 191 4.86 -9.55 2.19
C THR A 191 6.13 -8.74 1.91
N VAL A 192 6.93 -8.44 2.93
CA VAL A 192 8.09 -7.54 2.83
C VAL A 192 9.38 -8.32 2.57
N THR A 193 9.76 -9.20 3.50
CA THR A 193 11.13 -9.72 3.58
C THR A 193 11.56 -10.54 2.37
N ALA A 194 10.65 -11.31 1.78
CA ALA A 194 10.94 -12.15 0.61
C ALA A 194 10.79 -11.40 -0.73
N ASP A 195 10.16 -10.23 -0.75
CA ASP A 195 9.90 -9.47 -1.98
C ASP A 195 11.17 -8.74 -2.44
N THR A 196 11.86 -9.33 -3.42
CA THR A 196 13.06 -8.77 -4.06
C THR A 196 12.79 -7.44 -4.78
N ARG A 197 11.54 -7.02 -4.94
CA ARG A 197 11.17 -5.72 -5.56
C ARG A 197 10.43 -4.81 -4.59
N ARG A 198 10.51 -5.11 -3.28
CA ARG A 198 9.92 -4.28 -2.24
C ARG A 198 10.56 -2.89 -2.24
N ILE A 199 9.74 -1.90 -1.94
CA ILE A 199 10.18 -0.55 -1.64
C ILE A 199 9.83 -0.24 -0.19
N ILE A 200 10.71 0.46 0.50
CA ILE A 200 10.50 0.92 1.88
C ILE A 200 10.56 2.43 1.90
N ARG A 201 9.93 3.04 2.90
CA ARG A 201 9.94 4.50 3.04
C ARG A 201 11.36 5.00 3.26
N LEU A 202 11.74 6.04 2.53
CA LEU A 202 13.07 6.60 2.61
C LEU A 202 13.23 7.40 3.92
N PRO A 203 14.23 7.11 4.78
CA PRO A 203 14.54 7.95 5.94
C PRO A 203 14.83 9.40 5.54
N GLY A 204 14.41 10.35 6.38
CA GLY A 204 14.45 11.79 6.14
C GLY A 204 13.30 12.33 5.29
N THR A 205 12.25 11.54 5.03
CA THR A 205 11.09 11.97 4.21
C THR A 205 9.79 11.98 5.00
N ILE A 206 8.84 12.81 4.55
CA ILE A 206 7.53 12.96 5.19
C ILE A 206 6.71 11.67 5.04
N HIS A 207 5.97 11.31 6.09
CA HIS A 207 4.87 10.38 6.01
C HIS A 207 3.55 11.12 5.72
N GLY A 208 2.99 10.95 4.53
CA GLY A 208 1.92 11.81 4.00
C GLY A 208 0.61 11.77 4.79
N SER A 209 0.35 10.73 5.59
CA SER A 209 -0.88 10.68 6.41
C SER A 209 -0.74 11.28 7.81
N THR A 210 0.49 11.49 8.29
CA THR A 210 0.77 11.88 9.68
C THR A 210 1.62 13.15 9.77
N GLY A 211 2.43 13.46 8.75
CA GLY A 211 3.38 14.56 8.74
C GLY A 211 4.63 14.35 9.60
N TRP A 212 4.75 13.19 10.25
CA TRP A 212 5.97 12.78 10.94
C TRP A 212 7.02 12.36 9.92
N ILE A 213 8.29 12.60 10.27
CA ILE A 213 9.40 12.23 9.40
C ILE A 213 9.77 10.77 9.64
N CYS A 214 9.98 10.03 8.55
CA CYS A 214 10.56 8.70 8.59
C CYS A 214 12.01 8.83 9.06
N SER A 215 12.38 8.25 10.19
CA SER A 215 13.68 8.52 10.83
C SER A 215 14.37 7.24 11.23
N ILE A 216 15.65 7.11 10.91
CA ILE A 216 16.52 6.15 11.57
C ILE A 216 16.58 6.57 13.05
N ILE A 217 16.25 5.66 13.96
CA ILE A 217 16.31 5.93 15.39
C ILE A 217 17.72 5.63 15.90
N GLU A 218 18.11 6.32 16.97
CA GLU A 218 19.38 6.03 17.63
C GLU A 218 19.37 4.61 18.23
N PRO A 219 20.52 3.91 18.27
CA PRO A 219 20.58 2.53 18.74
C PRO A 219 20.02 2.33 20.16
N ASP A 220 20.23 3.29 21.05
CA ASP A 220 19.78 3.25 22.45
C ASP A 220 18.27 3.56 22.61
N TRP A 221 17.65 4.24 21.64
CA TRP A 221 16.23 4.55 21.68
C TRP A 221 15.36 3.30 21.57
N LEU A 222 15.84 2.26 20.87
CA LEU A 222 15.10 1.02 20.78
C LEU A 222 14.98 0.31 22.14
N GLU A 223 15.90 0.57 23.07
CA GLU A 223 15.89 0.01 24.42
C GLU A 223 15.05 0.84 25.41
N LYS A 224 14.78 2.10 25.07
CA LYS A 224 14.00 3.03 25.89
C LYS A 224 12.53 3.11 25.45
N PRO A 225 11.59 3.34 26.38
CA PRO A 225 10.18 3.59 26.04
C PRO A 225 10.01 4.72 25.00
N VAL A 226 9.08 4.54 24.07
CA VAL A 226 8.75 5.50 22.98
C VAL A 226 8.56 6.93 23.50
N LYS A 227 7.91 7.09 24.67
CA LYS A 227 7.64 8.41 25.29
C LYS A 227 8.90 9.23 25.57
N GLU A 228 10.05 8.59 25.77
CA GLU A 228 11.31 9.25 26.17
C GLU A 228 12.03 9.89 25.00
N TRP A 229 11.83 9.38 23.79
CA TRP A 229 12.54 9.85 22.60
C TRP A 229 11.62 10.36 21.48
N MET A 230 10.32 10.07 21.51
CA MET A 230 9.41 10.52 20.44
C MET A 230 9.35 12.04 20.27
N GLY A 231 9.59 12.80 21.34
CA GLY A 231 9.69 14.26 21.26
C GLY A 231 10.85 14.75 20.38
N ASN A 232 11.88 13.91 20.20
CA ASN A 232 13.07 14.23 19.44
C ASN A 232 12.94 13.84 17.95
N ILE A 233 11.90 13.08 17.58
CA ILE A 233 11.66 12.73 16.18
C ILE A 233 11.18 13.97 15.41
N PRO A 234 11.82 14.33 14.29
CA PRO A 234 11.39 15.45 13.46
C PRO A 234 9.97 15.24 12.91
N ARG A 235 9.24 16.35 12.77
CA ARG A 235 7.92 16.37 12.16
C ARG A 235 7.67 17.68 11.44
N HIS A 236 6.88 17.64 10.39
CA HIS A 236 6.45 18.84 9.67
C HIS A 236 5.51 19.70 10.54
N LYS A 237 5.46 21.02 10.29
CA LYS A 237 4.55 21.95 10.99
C LYS A 237 3.06 21.58 10.90
N LEU A 238 2.68 20.89 9.83
CA LEU A 238 1.32 20.38 9.59
C LEU A 238 1.10 18.95 10.13
N ALA A 239 2.07 18.37 10.85
CA ALA A 239 1.95 17.02 11.38
C ALA A 239 0.80 16.89 12.37
N ILE A 240 0.13 15.75 12.33
CA ILE A 240 -0.89 15.42 13.33
C ILE A 240 -0.22 15.06 14.65
N ASN A 241 -0.85 15.44 15.75
CA ASN A 241 -0.42 15.00 17.07
C ASN A 241 -0.60 13.48 17.20
N MET A 242 0.41 12.82 17.77
CA MET A 242 0.33 11.40 18.09
C MET A 242 -0.58 11.21 19.31
N PRO A 243 -1.69 10.46 19.21
CA PRO A 243 -2.51 10.16 20.38
C PRO A 243 -1.77 9.22 21.33
N LYS A 244 -1.99 9.37 22.64
CA LYS A 244 -1.39 8.47 23.64
C LYS A 244 -1.99 7.06 23.59
N LYS A 245 -3.32 6.98 23.52
CA LYS A 245 -4.09 5.74 23.45
C LYS A 245 -4.69 5.58 22.06
N PRO A 246 -4.99 4.34 21.61
CA PRO A 246 -5.78 4.16 20.41
C PRO A 246 -7.06 4.99 20.54
N PRO A 247 -7.52 5.66 19.46
CA PRO A 247 -8.76 6.41 19.52
C PRO A 247 -9.85 5.50 20.10
N PHE A 248 -10.62 6.02 21.05
CA PHE A 248 -11.80 5.33 21.54
C PHE A 248 -12.69 5.07 20.32
N SER A 249 -12.65 3.83 19.85
CA SER A 249 -13.76 3.27 19.12
C SER A 249 -14.83 3.07 20.18
N LEU A 250 -15.66 4.09 20.42
CA LEU A 250 -17.03 3.76 20.72
C LEU A 250 -17.43 2.83 19.58
N ALA A 251 -17.71 1.56 19.89
CA ALA A 251 -18.51 0.77 18.98
C ALA A 251 -19.64 1.72 18.56
N LYS A 252 -19.73 2.01 17.26
CA LYS A 252 -20.87 2.78 16.78
C LYS A 252 -22.07 1.87 17.07
N PHE A 253 -22.65 2.04 18.25
CA PHE A 253 -24.00 1.64 18.52
C PHE A 253 -24.82 2.45 17.52
N SER A 254 -25.10 1.85 16.37
CA SER A 254 -26.30 2.21 15.65
C SER A 254 -27.42 2.02 16.66
N PHE A 255 -28.04 3.12 17.07
CA PHE A 255 -29.31 3.05 17.77
C PHE A 255 -30.33 2.55 16.74
N SER A 256 -30.39 1.24 16.50
CA SER A 256 -31.64 0.65 16.09
C SER A 256 -32.56 0.79 17.30
N ARG A 257 -33.65 1.55 17.13
CA ARG A 257 -34.68 1.64 18.16
C ARG A 257 -35.20 0.23 18.39
N LYS A 258 -35.02 -0.22 19.63
CA LYS A 258 -35.46 -1.51 20.17
C LYS A 258 -36.86 -1.89 19.69
N SER A 259 -37.00 -3.10 19.19
CA SER A 259 -38.03 -4.01 19.71
C SER A 259 -37.33 -5.14 20.47
N ALA A 260 -38.02 -5.66 21.50
CA ALA A 260 -37.42 -6.22 22.69
C ALA A 260 -36.97 -7.70 22.56
N LYS A 261 -35.79 -7.98 23.14
CA LYS A 261 -35.33 -9.19 23.85
C LYS A 261 -35.82 -10.58 23.36
N GLN A 262 -34.86 -11.41 22.98
CA GLN A 262 -34.57 -12.64 23.73
C GLN A 262 -33.08 -13.00 23.67
N THR A 263 -32.59 -13.54 24.78
CA THR A 263 -31.32 -14.24 25.00
C THR A 263 -31.09 -15.28 23.90
N ASP A 264 -29.90 -15.56 23.39
CA ASP A 264 -28.75 -16.12 24.12
C ASP A 264 -27.55 -16.29 23.14
N SER A 265 -26.39 -16.66 23.69
CA SER A 265 -25.30 -17.43 23.04
C SER A 265 -24.49 -16.82 21.86
N THR A 266 -23.18 -16.72 22.09
CA THR A 266 -22.09 -17.01 21.12
C THR A 266 -22.38 -16.77 19.63
N LEU A 267 -22.10 -15.58 19.11
CA LEU A 267 -22.15 -15.35 17.66
C LEU A 267 -20.85 -15.84 17.00
N GLU A 268 -20.93 -17.08 16.54
CA GLU A 268 -20.18 -17.59 15.39
C GLU A 268 -20.31 -16.61 14.21
N SER A 269 -19.25 -16.50 13.41
CA SER A 269 -19.30 -15.77 12.15
C SER A 269 -20.32 -16.43 11.23
N GLU A 270 -21.48 -15.80 11.01
CA GLU A 270 -22.45 -16.32 10.05
C GLU A 270 -21.82 -16.36 8.64
N GLU A 271 -21.66 -17.58 8.14
CA GLU A 271 -21.32 -17.83 6.75
C GLU A 271 -22.48 -17.38 5.86
N PHE A 272 -22.21 -16.54 4.86
CA PHE A 272 -23.22 -16.11 3.89
C PHE A 272 -22.78 -16.45 2.47
N LEU A 273 -23.74 -16.76 1.61
CA LEU A 273 -23.50 -16.97 0.18
C LEU A 273 -23.78 -15.67 -0.58
N SER A 274 -22.97 -15.38 -1.61
CA SER A 274 -23.25 -14.31 -2.56
C SER A 274 -22.78 -14.69 -3.97
N VAL A 275 -23.42 -14.10 -4.98
CA VAL A 275 -23.08 -14.28 -6.39
C VAL A 275 -22.28 -13.07 -6.86
N GLU A 276 -21.09 -13.34 -7.39
CA GLU A 276 -20.25 -12.35 -8.05
C GLU A 276 -20.03 -12.70 -9.51
N VAL A 277 -19.97 -11.68 -10.35
CA VAL A 277 -19.74 -11.79 -11.78
C VAL A 277 -18.42 -11.11 -12.12
N SER A 278 -17.59 -11.81 -12.88
CA SER A 278 -16.40 -11.22 -13.50
C SER A 278 -16.79 -10.41 -14.72
N THR A 279 -16.22 -9.22 -14.86
CA THR A 279 -16.41 -8.40 -16.07
C THR A 279 -15.54 -8.83 -17.25
N HIS A 280 -14.74 -9.88 -17.10
CA HIS A 280 -13.95 -10.44 -18.20
C HIS A 280 -14.85 -11.06 -19.27
N VAL A 281 -14.58 -10.78 -20.54
CA VAL A 281 -15.26 -11.43 -21.66
C VAL A 281 -14.43 -12.63 -22.12
N GLN A 282 -14.96 -13.83 -21.89
CA GLN A 282 -14.30 -15.08 -22.26
C GLN A 282 -13.92 -15.11 -23.75
N GLY A 283 -12.75 -15.66 -24.06
CA GLY A 283 -12.23 -15.73 -25.44
C GLY A 283 -11.53 -14.45 -25.91
N THR A 284 -11.43 -13.42 -25.07
CA THR A 284 -10.71 -12.18 -25.38
C THR A 284 -9.56 -11.96 -24.40
N LYS A 285 -8.47 -11.32 -24.86
CA LYS A 285 -7.32 -11.01 -23.98
C LYS A 285 -7.47 -9.66 -23.27
N ASP A 286 -8.17 -8.72 -23.90
CA ASP A 286 -8.16 -7.30 -23.54
C ASP A 286 -9.56 -6.68 -23.44
N ARG A 287 -10.64 -7.48 -23.49
CA ARG A 287 -12.02 -6.95 -23.43
C ARG A 287 -12.65 -7.16 -22.06
N SER A 288 -13.51 -6.21 -21.71
CA SER A 288 -14.36 -6.29 -20.54
C SER A 288 -15.74 -5.75 -20.84
N ALA A 289 -16.75 -6.33 -20.21
CA ALA A 289 -18.07 -5.71 -20.07
C ALA A 289 -17.99 -4.60 -19.00
N LEU A 290 -18.90 -3.63 -19.06
CA LEU A 290 -19.06 -2.67 -17.96
C LEU A 290 -20.17 -3.17 -17.04
N ILE A 291 -19.79 -3.69 -15.87
CA ILE A 291 -20.70 -4.06 -14.80
C ILE A 291 -20.23 -3.29 -13.58
N THR A 292 -21.04 -2.38 -13.04
CA THR A 292 -20.64 -1.58 -11.88
C THR A 292 -21.83 -0.98 -11.16
N TYR A 293 -21.73 -0.87 -9.84
CA TYR A 293 -22.61 0.02 -9.10
C TYR A 293 -22.29 1.47 -9.41
N LEU A 294 -23.34 2.28 -9.59
CA LEU A 294 -23.22 3.71 -9.79
C LEU A 294 -22.82 4.38 -8.46
N PRO A 295 -21.96 5.42 -8.50
CA PRO A 295 -21.52 6.09 -7.28
C PRO A 295 -22.68 6.76 -6.55
N LEU A 296 -22.81 6.54 -5.24
CA LEU A 296 -23.83 7.20 -4.40
C LEU A 296 -23.76 8.74 -4.47
N LYS A 297 -22.57 9.31 -4.74
CA LYS A 297 -22.38 10.75 -4.96
C LYS A 297 -23.11 11.29 -6.21
N TRP A 298 -23.58 10.43 -7.11
CA TRP A 298 -24.44 10.81 -8.23
C TRP A 298 -25.91 11.01 -7.81
N GLY A 299 -26.21 10.87 -6.51
CA GLY A 299 -27.53 11.06 -5.94
C GLY A 299 -28.35 9.77 -5.91
N GLY A 300 -29.65 9.90 -5.60
CA GLY A 300 -30.57 8.76 -5.57
C GLY A 300 -30.76 8.09 -6.95
N PRO A 301 -31.37 6.90 -6.99
CA PRO A 301 -31.39 6.02 -8.17
C PRO A 301 -31.75 6.71 -9.49
N LYS A 302 -32.86 7.47 -9.53
CA LYS A 302 -33.29 8.20 -10.73
C LYS A 302 -32.24 9.20 -11.24
N ARG A 303 -31.59 9.93 -10.34
CA ARG A 303 -30.55 10.91 -10.69
C ARG A 303 -29.26 10.23 -11.10
N ALA A 304 -28.90 9.12 -10.45
CA ALA A 304 -27.73 8.33 -10.80
C ALA A 304 -27.89 7.72 -12.20
N ILE A 305 -29.06 7.14 -12.51
CA ILE A 305 -29.40 6.60 -13.84
C ILE A 305 -29.34 7.70 -14.91
N SER A 306 -29.95 8.86 -14.66
CA SER A 306 -29.92 9.98 -15.63
C SER A 306 -28.50 10.47 -15.94
N GLN A 307 -27.63 10.57 -14.92
CA GLN A 307 -26.22 10.93 -15.13
C GLN A 307 -25.45 9.84 -15.86
N ALA A 308 -25.65 8.57 -15.48
CA ALA A 308 -25.04 7.42 -16.14
C ALA A 308 -25.41 7.39 -17.63
N GLN A 309 -26.70 7.57 -17.93
CA GLN A 309 -27.22 7.57 -19.29
C GLN A 309 -26.52 8.61 -20.16
N LYS A 310 -26.46 9.86 -19.70
CA LYS A 310 -25.75 10.94 -20.39
C LYS A 310 -24.30 10.58 -20.68
N HIS A 311 -23.58 10.09 -19.67
CA HIS A 311 -22.17 9.75 -19.83
C HIS A 311 -21.93 8.55 -20.74
N PHE A 312 -22.80 7.53 -20.69
CA PHE A 312 -22.64 6.32 -21.49
C PHE A 312 -23.03 6.53 -22.95
N GLU A 313 -24.01 7.41 -23.21
CA GLU A 313 -24.35 7.88 -24.55
C GLU A 313 -23.23 8.73 -25.15
N GLU A 314 -22.70 9.72 -24.42
CA GLU A 314 -21.55 10.54 -24.84
C GLU A 314 -20.30 9.70 -25.17
N LEU A 315 -20.15 8.54 -24.53
CA LEU A 315 -19.03 7.62 -24.73
C LEU A 315 -19.31 6.49 -25.73
N GLU A 316 -20.52 6.44 -26.29
CA GLU A 316 -21.00 5.43 -27.23
C GLU A 316 -20.78 3.98 -26.73
N LEU A 317 -20.98 3.75 -25.43
CA LEU A 317 -20.71 2.45 -24.81
C LEU A 317 -21.71 1.36 -25.26
N GLY A 318 -22.86 1.78 -25.77
CA GLY A 318 -23.94 0.90 -26.21
C GLY A 318 -25.08 0.81 -25.18
N PRO A 319 -26.02 -0.13 -25.38
CA PRO A 319 -27.19 -0.25 -24.52
C PRO A 319 -26.79 -0.66 -23.10
N VAL A 320 -27.48 -0.06 -22.12
CA VAL A 320 -27.25 -0.27 -20.69
C VAL A 320 -28.54 -0.76 -20.03
N ALA A 321 -28.41 -1.79 -19.20
CA ALA A 321 -29.45 -2.21 -18.28
C ALA A 321 -29.14 -1.65 -16.88
N TYR A 322 -30.17 -1.15 -16.21
CA TYR A 322 -30.10 -0.72 -14.82
C TYR A 322 -30.95 -1.61 -13.94
N LEU A 323 -30.37 -2.09 -12.85
CA LEU A 323 -31.07 -2.82 -11.78
C LEU A 323 -30.93 -1.99 -10.51
N GLU A 324 -32.02 -1.72 -9.81
CA GLU A 324 -32.00 -0.97 -8.56
C GLU A 324 -32.75 -1.67 -7.43
N ASP A 325 -32.34 -1.39 -6.20
CA ASP A 325 -32.97 -1.88 -4.96
C ASP A 325 -33.59 -0.73 -4.15
N GLY A 326 -33.79 0.44 -4.77
CA GLY A 326 -34.26 1.67 -4.12
C GLY A 326 -33.16 2.51 -3.47
N ARG A 327 -31.94 1.97 -3.30
CA ARG A 327 -30.79 2.69 -2.72
C ARG A 327 -29.60 2.74 -3.67
N SER A 328 -29.28 1.61 -4.28
CA SER A 328 -28.14 1.39 -5.16
C SER A 328 -28.61 1.06 -6.56
N VAL A 329 -27.81 1.43 -7.56
CA VAL A 329 -28.09 1.12 -8.96
C VAL A 329 -26.90 0.37 -9.53
N LEU A 330 -27.14 -0.85 -10.02
CA LEU A 330 -26.21 -1.63 -10.81
C LEU A 330 -26.43 -1.31 -12.30
N ALA A 331 -25.38 -0.85 -12.97
CA ALA A 331 -25.37 -0.63 -14.41
C ALA A 331 -24.64 -1.77 -15.12
N ILE A 332 -25.23 -2.30 -16.19
CA ILE A 332 -24.72 -3.43 -16.96
C ILE A 332 -24.72 -3.08 -18.45
N ILE A 333 -23.53 -3.06 -19.06
CA ILE A 333 -23.32 -2.99 -20.50
C ILE A 333 -22.57 -4.27 -20.91
N PRO A 334 -23.25 -5.26 -21.51
CA PRO A 334 -22.67 -6.57 -21.81
C PRO A 334 -21.71 -6.57 -23.01
N ARG A 335 -21.52 -5.40 -23.66
CA ARG A 335 -20.65 -5.26 -24.83
C ARG A 335 -19.18 -5.51 -24.46
N ALA A 336 -18.46 -6.24 -25.31
CA ALA A 336 -17.02 -6.45 -25.18
C ALA A 336 -16.23 -5.19 -25.59
N ILE A 337 -15.82 -4.38 -24.62
CA ILE A 337 -15.15 -3.09 -24.85
C ILE A 337 -13.66 -3.23 -24.50
N PRO A 338 -12.73 -2.60 -25.26
CA PRO A 338 -11.30 -2.58 -24.89
C PRO A 338 -11.10 -2.05 -23.47
N ARG A 339 -10.36 -2.80 -22.65
CA ARG A 339 -10.10 -2.46 -21.25
C ARG A 339 -9.43 -1.10 -21.11
N ASP A 340 -8.46 -0.80 -21.96
CA ASP A 340 -7.76 0.49 -21.97
C ASP A 340 -8.70 1.66 -22.31
N TYR A 341 -9.66 1.43 -23.21
CA TYR A 341 -10.70 2.42 -23.51
C TYR A 341 -11.56 2.69 -22.26
N LEU A 342 -12.08 1.64 -21.61
CA LEU A 342 -12.87 1.78 -20.37
C LEU A 342 -12.08 2.50 -19.27
N ILE A 343 -10.83 2.11 -19.04
CA ILE A 343 -9.97 2.73 -18.04
C ILE A 343 -9.78 4.23 -18.33
N SER A 344 -9.51 4.60 -19.59
CA SER A 344 -9.25 6.00 -19.97
C SER A 344 -10.48 6.89 -19.84
N LYS A 345 -11.66 6.39 -20.25
CA LYS A 345 -12.90 7.16 -20.31
C LYS A 345 -13.64 7.20 -18.97
N LEU A 346 -13.83 6.04 -18.33
CA LEU A 346 -14.65 5.94 -17.11
C LEU A 346 -13.96 6.52 -15.88
N THR A 347 -12.63 6.67 -15.91
CA THR A 347 -11.91 7.41 -14.87
C THR A 347 -12.34 8.87 -14.83
N LYS A 348 -12.57 9.49 -16.00
CA LYS A 348 -13.00 10.89 -16.12
C LYS A 348 -14.45 11.10 -15.66
N VAL A 349 -15.29 10.09 -15.90
CA VAL A 349 -16.69 10.07 -15.48
C VAL A 349 -16.84 9.84 -13.97
N GLY A 350 -15.80 9.35 -13.29
CA GLY A 350 -15.80 9.18 -11.83
C GLY A 350 -16.20 7.78 -11.35
N LEU A 351 -16.20 6.79 -12.24
CA LEU A 351 -16.31 5.35 -11.94
C LEU A 351 -14.94 4.76 -11.56
N THR A 352 -14.29 5.39 -10.58
CA THR A 352 -12.88 5.11 -10.24
C THR A 352 -12.66 3.74 -9.62
N ARG A 353 -13.64 3.20 -8.87
CA ARG A 353 -13.55 1.84 -8.29
C ARG A 353 -13.39 0.80 -9.40
N PHE A 354 -14.33 0.80 -10.34
CA PHE A 354 -14.31 -0.09 -11.50
C PHE A 354 -13.00 0.02 -12.30
N THR A 355 -12.53 1.25 -12.61
CA THR A 355 -11.29 1.41 -13.37
C THR A 355 -10.04 1.00 -12.59
N ASN A 356 -10.04 1.12 -11.27
CA ASN A 356 -8.94 0.63 -10.43
C ASN A 356 -8.90 -0.90 -10.40
N ASP A 357 -10.06 -1.55 -10.33
CA ASP A 357 -10.14 -3.01 -10.37
C ASP A 357 -9.64 -3.54 -11.72
N LEU A 358 -10.07 -2.94 -12.84
CA LEU A 358 -9.54 -3.27 -14.18
C LEU A 358 -8.02 -3.09 -14.28
N ARG A 359 -7.46 -2.01 -13.71
CA ARG A 359 -5.99 -1.77 -13.71
C ARG A 359 -5.23 -2.81 -12.89
N ARG A 360 -5.82 -3.28 -11.80
CA ARG A 360 -5.15 -4.14 -10.81
C ARG A 360 -5.28 -5.62 -11.14
N TYR A 361 -6.46 -6.02 -11.60
CA TYR A 361 -6.85 -7.42 -11.73
C TYR A 361 -7.22 -7.83 -13.14
N GLU A 362 -7.20 -6.92 -14.11
CA GLU A 362 -7.59 -7.15 -15.51
C GLU A 362 -9.08 -7.37 -15.76
N HIS A 363 -9.86 -7.52 -14.70
CA HIS A 363 -11.32 -7.53 -14.66
C HIS A 363 -11.79 -7.01 -13.29
N ALA A 364 -13.07 -6.72 -13.16
CA ALA A 364 -13.69 -6.45 -11.87
C ALA A 364 -14.56 -7.65 -11.47
N TRP A 365 -14.49 -8.04 -10.20
CA TRP A 365 -15.47 -8.92 -9.59
C TRP A 365 -16.55 -8.05 -8.97
N VAL A 366 -17.79 -8.23 -9.44
CA VAL A 366 -18.92 -7.40 -9.03
C VAL A 366 -19.96 -8.32 -8.43
N ARG A 367 -20.25 -8.14 -7.15
CA ARG A 367 -21.39 -8.80 -6.51
C ARG A 367 -22.67 -8.32 -7.18
N VAL A 368 -23.51 -9.25 -7.61
CA VAL A 368 -24.79 -8.95 -8.29
C VAL A 368 -26.00 -9.44 -7.51
N SER A 369 -25.77 -10.09 -6.36
CA SER A 369 -26.81 -10.55 -5.44
C SER A 369 -26.72 -9.85 -4.09
N GLY A 370 -27.77 -9.99 -3.28
CA GLY A 370 -27.68 -9.80 -1.83
C GLY A 370 -26.79 -10.86 -1.16
N ARG A 371 -26.73 -10.83 0.17
CA ARG A 371 -26.19 -11.92 0.99
C ARG A 371 -27.31 -12.93 1.24
N MET A 372 -27.06 -14.21 1.04
CA MET A 372 -27.98 -15.26 1.44
C MET A 372 -27.53 -15.78 2.80
N ALA A 373 -28.36 -15.52 3.81
CA ALA A 373 -28.24 -16.08 5.15
C ALA A 373 -29.49 -16.95 5.39
N GLY A 374 -29.30 -18.25 5.58
CA GLY A 374 -30.41 -19.22 5.54
C GLY A 374 -31.07 -19.30 4.15
N ASP A 375 -32.41 -19.26 4.12
CA ASP A 375 -33.23 -19.38 2.90
C ASP A 375 -33.68 -18.03 2.30
N SER A 376 -33.16 -16.91 2.79
CA SER A 376 -33.55 -15.56 2.35
C SER A 376 -32.37 -14.71 1.88
N TRP A 377 -32.63 -13.89 0.85
CA TRP A 377 -31.68 -12.89 0.36
C TRP A 377 -31.85 -11.56 1.08
N GLU A 378 -30.77 -11.07 1.68
CA GLU A 378 -30.70 -9.78 2.35
C GLU A 378 -29.93 -8.76 1.49
N SER A 379 -30.51 -7.56 1.32
CA SER A 379 -29.95 -6.47 0.52
C SER A 379 -28.88 -5.69 1.29
N GLU A 380 -27.80 -6.33 1.70
CA GLU A 380 -26.62 -5.62 2.21
C GLU A 380 -25.58 -5.45 1.10
N LEU A 381 -25.78 -4.39 0.31
CA LEU A 381 -24.71 -3.77 -0.46
C LEU A 381 -24.21 -2.55 0.33
N GLU A 382 -23.33 -2.80 1.31
CA GLU A 382 -22.47 -1.77 1.92
C GLU A 382 -21.22 -1.47 1.09
#